data_AF-A0A5Y3W2B0-F1
#
_entry.id   AF-A0A5Y3W2B0-F1
#
_cell.length_a   1.000
_cell.length_b   1.000
_cell.length_c   1.000
_cell.angle_alpha   90.00
_cell.angle_beta   90.00
_cell.angle_gamma   90.00
#
_symmetry.space_group_name_H-M   'P 1'
#
loop_
_entity.id
_entity.type
_entity.pdbx_description
1 polymer ?
#
loop_
_entity_poly.entity_id
_entity_poly.type
_entity_poly.pdbx_seq_one_letter_code
_entity_poly.pdbx_strand_id
1 'polypeptide(L)' 'MINEPVVKLRRTPAQQGQRDVFLMAARAVRAHINEIILNAEKDKWSDVEYLLQFMGDANNKLKDILPTDRAEPQGD' A
#
# COMPACT_ATOMS: atom_id res chain seq x y z
N MET A 1 -41.07 9.17 -5.97
CA MET A 1 -39.92 8.31 -6.32
C MET A 1 -38.67 9.06 -5.91
N ILE A 2 -38.01 8.63 -4.85
CA ILE A 2 -36.68 9.13 -4.51
C ILE A 2 -35.75 8.41 -5.49
N ASN A 3 -35.24 9.12 -6.49
CA ASN A 3 -34.09 8.65 -7.25
C ASN A 3 -32.91 8.74 -6.29
N GLU A 4 -32.71 7.70 -5.48
CA GLU A 4 -31.42 7.51 -4.83
C GLU A 4 -30.39 7.43 -5.95
N PRO A 5 -29.43 8.37 -6.05
CA PRO A 5 -28.31 8.13 -6.93
C PRO A 5 -27.62 6.90 -6.33
N VAL A 6 -27.55 5.82 -7.10
CA VAL A 6 -26.79 4.62 -6.75
C VAL A 6 -25.32 5.04 -6.70
N VAL A 7 -24.92 5.62 -5.58
CA VAL A 7 -23.53 5.95 -5.27
C VAL A 7 -22.87 4.62 -4.94
N LYS A 8 -22.27 4.03 -5.98
CA LYS A 8 -21.09 3.17 -5.96
C LYS A 8 -20.89 2.67 -7.38
N LEU A 9 -20.01 3.35 -8.14
CA LEU A 9 -19.27 2.66 -9.18
C LEU A 9 -18.49 1.53 -8.48
N ARG A 10 -19.09 0.34 -8.42
CA ARG A 10 -18.40 -0.87 -8.00
C ARG A 10 -17.21 -1.02 -8.93
N ARG A 11 -16.01 -1.01 -8.37
CA ARG A 11 -14.79 -1.35 -9.12
C ARG A 11 -15.06 -2.58 -9.97
N THR A 12 -14.63 -2.57 -11.23
CA THR A 12 -14.64 -3.78 -12.06
C THR A 12 -13.79 -4.86 -11.37
N PRO A 13 -14.00 -6.15 -11.67
CA PRO A 13 -13.16 -7.21 -11.11
C PRO A 13 -11.65 -6.98 -11.32
N ALA A 14 -11.26 -6.42 -12.47
CA ALA A 14 -9.87 -6.06 -12.76
C ALA A 14 -9.35 -4.94 -11.84
N GLN A 15 -10.14 -3.89 -11.62
CA GLN A 15 -9.81 -2.78 -10.72
C GLN A 15 -9.70 -3.23 -9.26
N GLN A 16 -10.63 -4.08 -8.82
CA GLN A 16 -10.57 -4.67 -7.48
C GLN A 16 -9.31 -5.55 -7.34
N GLY A 17 -8.97 -6.34 -8.36
CA GLY A 17 -7.76 -7.15 -8.40
C GLY A 17 -6.47 -6.31 -8.27
N GLN A 18 -6.34 -5.21 -9.02
CA GLN A 18 -5.20 -4.29 -8.90
C GLN A 18 -5.07 -3.72 -7.49
N ARG A 19 -6.20 -3.29 -6.91
CA ARG A 19 -6.23 -2.76 -5.55
C ARG A 19 -5.83 -3.82 -4.51
N ASP A 20 -6.28 -5.05 -4.68
CA ASP A 20 -5.97 -6.14 -3.75
C ASP A 20 -4.48 -6.53 -3.82
N VAL A 21 -3.88 -6.53 -5.02
CA VAL A 21 -2.42 -6.68 -5.20
C VAL A 21 -1.66 -5.57 -4.50
N PHE A 22 -2.06 -4.30 -4.69
CA PHE A 22 -1.45 -3.17 -3.99
C PHE A 22 -1.54 -3.34 -2.47
N LEU A 23 -2.72 -3.68 -1.94
CA LEU A 23 -2.90 -3.86 -0.49
C LEU A 23 -2.07 -5.00 0.07
N MET A 24 -1.93 -6.10 -0.68
CA MET A 24 -1.10 -7.23 -0.27
C MET A 24 0.37 -6.78 -0.14
N ALA A 25 0.90 -6.08 -1.13
CA ALA A 25 2.25 -5.53 -1.09
C ALA A 25 2.44 -4.51 0.04
N ALA A 26 1.47 -3.60 0.23
CA ALA A 26 1.52 -2.61 1.31
C ALA A 26 1.55 -3.25 2.71
N ARG A 27 0.84 -4.36 2.90
CA ARG A 27 0.89 -5.14 4.15
C ARG A 27 2.25 -5.78 4.38
N ALA A 28 2.92 -6.25 3.33
CA ALA A 28 4.28 -6.78 3.44
C ALA A 28 5.28 -5.68 3.83
N VAL A 29 5.17 -4.49 3.23
CA VAL A 29 6.00 -3.33 3.61
C VAL A 29 5.76 -2.91 5.07
N ARG A 30 4.50 -2.93 5.52
CA ARG A 30 4.19 -2.68 6.94
C ARG A 30 4.85 -3.71 7.86
N ALA A 31 4.84 -4.99 7.50
CA ALA A 31 5.51 -6.03 8.29
C ALA A 31 7.03 -5.79 8.37
N HIS A 32 7.65 -5.39 7.25
CA HIS A 32 9.07 -5.01 7.21
C HIS A 32 9.40 -3.82 8.11
N ILE A 33 8.56 -2.78 8.10
CA ILE A 33 8.71 -1.62 9.00
C ILE A 33 8.57 -2.05 10.46
N ASN A 34 7.62 -2.93 10.78
CA ASN A 34 7.47 -3.44 12.14
C ASN A 34 8.71 -4.21 12.60
N GLU A 35 9.37 -4.94 11.70
CA GLU A 35 10.62 -5.66 12.01
C GLU A 35 11.79 -4.69 12.27
N ILE A 36 11.88 -3.60 11.50
CA ILE A 36 12.84 -2.52 11.76
C ILE A 36 12.61 -1.94 13.16
N ILE A 37 11.37 -1.61 13.51
CA ILE A 37 11.02 -1.05 14.82
C ILE A 37 11.38 -2.03 15.94
N LEU A 38 11.00 -3.31 15.81
CA LEU A 38 11.31 -4.34 16.80
C LEU A 38 12.81 -4.53 17.03
N ASN A 39 13.62 -4.44 15.97
CA ASN A 39 15.08 -4.52 16.09
C ASN A 39 15.66 -3.26 16.74
N ALA A 40 15.11 -2.08 16.44
CA ALA A 40 15.49 -0.84 17.10
C ALA A 40 15.16 -0.85 18.60
N GLU A 41 13.98 -1.36 19.00
CA GLU A 41 13.59 -1.53 20.41
C GLU A 41 14.51 -2.48 21.20
N LYS A 42 15.27 -3.34 20.49
CA LYS A 42 16.24 -4.29 21.06
C LYS A 42 17.69 -3.81 20.93
N ASP A 43 17.92 -2.56 20.53
CA ASP A 43 19.25 -1.99 20.26
C ASP A 43 20.08 -2.78 19.21
N LYS A 44 19.40 -3.47 18.27
CA LYS A 44 20.04 -4.26 17.20
C LYS A 44 20.32 -3.41 15.96
N TRP A 45 21.22 -2.45 16.08
CA TRP A 45 21.45 -1.43 15.06
C TRP A 45 21.95 -1.98 13.71
N SER A 46 22.78 -3.02 13.69
CA SER A 46 23.22 -3.65 12.44
C SER A 46 22.06 -4.29 11.65
N ASP A 47 21.09 -4.89 12.35
CA ASP A 47 19.90 -5.46 11.72
C ASP A 47 19.00 -4.33 11.15
N VAL A 48 18.87 -3.23 11.89
CA VAL A 48 18.16 -2.03 11.43
C VAL A 48 18.78 -1.46 10.16
N GLU A 49 20.10 -1.27 10.13
CA GLU A 49 20.82 -0.76 8.95
C GLU A 49 20.64 -1.69 7.74
N TYR A 50 20.78 -3.00 7.94
CA TYR A 50 20.56 -3.99 6.89
C TYR A 50 19.13 -3.90 6.33
N LEU A 51 18.10 -3.88 7.19
CA LEU A 51 16.71 -3.84 6.77
C LEU A 51 16.35 -2.53 6.06
N LEU A 52 16.93 -1.40 6.46
CA LEU A 52 16.69 -0.09 5.83
C LEU A 52 17.15 -0.03 4.37
N GLN A 53 18.16 -0.80 3.98
CA GLN A 53 18.67 -0.83 2.60
C GLN A 53 17.60 -1.24 1.58
N PHE A 54 16.61 -2.04 2.00
CA PHE A 54 15.55 -2.55 1.12
C PHE A 54 14.32 -1.63 1.00
N MET A 55 14.25 -0.55 1.79
CA MET A 55 13.10 0.36 1.80
C MET A 55 12.95 1.13 0.47
N GLY A 56 14.06 1.45 -0.19
CA GLY A 56 14.04 2.08 -1.52
C GLY A 56 13.35 1.20 -2.57
N ASP A 57 13.72 -0.07 -2.62
CA ASP A 57 13.13 -1.05 -3.55
C ASP A 57 11.65 -1.31 -3.25
N ALA A 58 11.30 -1.42 -1.96
CA ALA A 58 9.91 -1.57 -1.53
C ALA A 58 9.05 -0.38 -1.97
N ASN A 59 9.56 0.85 -1.84
CA ASN A 59 8.89 2.07 -2.28
C ASN A 59 8.69 2.10 -3.80
N ASN A 60 9.73 1.74 -4.58
CA ASN A 60 9.64 1.69 -6.03
C ASN A 60 8.59 0.66 -6.49
N LYS A 61 8.63 -0.56 -5.94
CA LYS A 61 7.64 -1.60 -6.24
C LYS A 61 6.21 -1.17 -5.92
N LEU A 62 5.99 -0.47 -4.80
CA LEU A 62 4.66 0.04 -4.44
C LEU A 62 4.14 1.09 -5.43
N LYS A 63 5.02 1.98 -5.91
CA LYS A 63 4.66 2.98 -6.92
C LYS A 63 4.25 2.34 -8.25
N ASP A 64 4.97 1.30 -8.67
CA ASP A 64 4.72 0.61 -9.94
C ASP A 64 3.36 -0.10 -9.99
N ILE A 65 2.85 -0.53 -8.83
CA ILE A 65 1.58 -1.25 -8.71
C ILE A 65 0.43 -0.39 -8.18
N LEU A 66 0.60 0.93 -8.15
CA LEU A 66 -0.49 1.82 -7.79
C LEU A 66 -1.69 1.57 -8.73
N PRO A 67 -2.93 1.45 -8.20
CA PRO A 67 -4.11 1.33 -9.04
C PRO A 67 -4.16 2.44 -10.09
N THR A 68 -4.45 2.08 -11.33
CA THR A 68 -4.47 3.03 -12.47
C THR A 68 -5.82 3.72 -12.60
N ASP A 69 -6.85 3.20 -11.95
CA ASP A 69 -8.22 3.70 -11.93
C ASP A 69 -8.51 4.59 -10.71
N ARG A 70 -7.49 5.30 -10.20
CA ARG A 70 -7.67 6.20 -9.05
C ARG A 70 -8.85 7.10 -9.38
N ALA A 71 -9.92 7.03 -8.59
CA ALA A 71 -10.94 8.06 -8.61
C ALA A 71 -10.18 9.38 -8.58
N GLU A 72 -10.49 10.29 -9.51
CA GLU A 72 -9.92 11.64 -9.44
C GLU A 72 -10.09 12.10 -7.99
N PRO A 73 -9.07 12.75 -7.39
CA PRO A 73 -9.29 13.41 -6.11
C PRO A 73 -10.59 14.19 -6.27
N GLN A 74 -11.54 14.02 -5.34
CA GLN A 74 -12.75 14.83 -5.32
C GLN A 74 -12.26 16.28 -5.28
N GLY A 75 -12.16 16.90 -6.46
CA GLY A 75 -11.91 18.32 -6.61
C GLY A 75 -13.16 19.03 -6.12
N ASP A 76 -12.93 20.14 -5.42
CA ASP A 76 -13.92 21.00 -4.78
C ASP A 76 -15.21 21.24 -5.60
#